data_AF-A0A8C4PZT6-F1
#
_entry.id   AF-A0A8C4PZT6-F1
#
_cell.length_a   1.000
_cell.length_b   1.000
_cell.length_c   1.000
_cell.angle_alpha   90.00
_cell.angle_beta   90.00
_cell.angle_gamma   90.00
#
_symmetry.space_group_name_H-M   'P 1'
#
loop_
_entity.id
_entity.type
_entity.pdbx_description
1 polymer ?
#
loop_
_entity_poly.entity_id
_entity_poly.type
_entity_poly.pdbx_seq_one_letter_code
_entity_poly.pdbx_strand_id
1 'polypeptide(L)'
;MTLMMTELGPVVYWLRIVSQEGRDKLTRDWESAKRLRDVEEWLRSNDIELKEVELPLHCTVYYDKTGQDFDYSDRVHEEYAATRTLMTTALWIGKEGAAMEVELTAKERELMKHREGLTPHVSMAVSKGHSARELGRMLTRLRCASEPPGRDSETQSTLHASRRGDGWKVRLPDQILTCMLERHEMNSERPCRQANRGTRMEERLQEVPVELWTRHPNDVGRVLAATPVSIQIKEGIPLPRVAQYPLRKEAIEGIAPVIASLRDQGVIIPTKSQCNTPILPVEKPGGNKWRFVQDLRAVNKCVKASFPVVPHPPPP
;
A
#
# COMPACT_ATOMS: atom_id res chain seq x y z
N MET A 1 2.95 -14.73 -19.00
CA MET A 1 2.79 -13.53 -18.15
C MET A 1 3.31 -13.86 -16.76
N THR A 2 4.59 -13.61 -16.52
CA THR A 2 5.18 -13.61 -15.17
C THR A 2 4.26 -12.76 -14.31
N LEU A 3 3.61 -13.36 -13.32
CA LEU A 3 3.08 -12.60 -12.20
C LEU A 3 4.30 -11.90 -11.64
N MET A 4 4.51 -10.64 -12.03
CA MET A 4 5.12 -9.72 -11.12
C MET A 4 4.32 -9.93 -9.84
N MET A 5 4.95 -10.51 -8.82
CA MET A 5 4.53 -10.22 -7.47
C MET A 5 4.56 -8.71 -7.46
N THR A 6 3.41 -8.07 -7.62
CA THR A 6 3.24 -6.69 -7.24
C THR A 6 3.62 -6.72 -5.78
N GLU A 7 4.86 -6.34 -5.47
CA GLU A 7 5.21 -5.93 -4.13
C GLU A 7 4.07 -5.00 -3.72
N LEU A 8 3.29 -5.43 -2.73
CA LEU A 8 2.20 -4.58 -2.25
C LEU A 8 2.88 -3.28 -1.83
N GLY A 9 2.52 -2.21 -2.52
CA GLY A 9 3.08 -0.90 -2.30
C GLY A 9 2.71 -0.42 -0.89
N PRO A 10 3.35 0.66 -0.42
CA PRO A 10 2.91 1.31 0.79
C PRO A 10 1.45 1.73 0.64
N VAL A 11 0.64 1.42 1.64
CA VAL A 11 -0.79 1.76 1.66
C VAL A 11 -1.00 2.83 2.71
N VAL A 12 -1.77 3.86 2.37
CA VAL A 12 -2.11 4.94 3.29
C VAL A 12 -3.60 4.94 3.54
N TYR A 13 -3.96 4.91 4.81
CA TYR A 13 -5.34 5.03 5.24
C TYR A 13 -5.53 6.48 5.66
N TRP A 14 -6.38 7.17 4.92
CA TRP A 14 -6.77 8.53 5.25
C TRP A 14 -8.27 8.65 5.44
N LEU A 15 -8.67 9.59 6.29
CA LEU A 15 -10.07 9.98 6.43
C LEU A 15 -10.26 11.24 5.60
N ARG A 16 -11.00 11.13 4.50
CA ARG A 16 -11.37 12.29 3.68
C ARG A 16 -12.38 13.13 4.43
N ILE A 17 -12.12 14.43 4.51
CA ILE A 17 -13.05 15.37 5.13
C ILE A 17 -14.19 15.65 4.16
N VAL A 18 -15.41 15.28 4.53
CA VAL A 18 -16.60 15.42 3.66
C VAL A 18 -17.37 16.71 3.94
N SER A 19 -17.33 17.22 5.18
CA SER A 19 -17.97 18.49 5.53
C SER A 19 -17.40 19.65 4.70
N GLN A 20 -18.26 20.35 3.96
CA GLN A 20 -17.87 21.52 3.17
C GLN A 20 -17.56 22.71 4.08
N GLU A 21 -18.43 23.00 5.04
CA GLU A 21 -18.23 24.05 6.05
C GLU A 21 -16.92 23.85 6.83
N GLY A 22 -16.62 22.59 7.20
CA GLY A 22 -15.37 22.24 7.86
C GLY A 22 -14.15 22.56 6.98
N ARG A 23 -14.14 22.14 5.71
CA ARG A 23 -13.04 22.42 4.78
C ARG A 23 -12.81 23.92 4.58
N ASP A 24 -13.88 24.69 4.40
CA ASP A 24 -13.80 26.14 4.21
C ASP A 24 -13.27 26.85 5.46
N LYS A 25 -13.59 26.34 6.66
CA LYS A 25 -13.07 26.86 7.92
C LYS A 25 -11.58 26.56 8.10
N LEU A 26 -11.14 25.32 7.87
CA LEU A 26 -9.72 24.95 7.97
C LEU A 26 -8.85 25.75 6.99
N THR A 27 -9.34 25.95 5.76
CA THR A 27 -8.62 26.72 4.75
C THR A 27 -8.47 28.19 5.16
N ARG A 28 -9.53 28.79 5.73
CA ARG A 28 -9.48 30.16 6.26
C ARG A 28 -8.54 30.29 7.45
N ASP A 29 -8.56 29.33 8.36
CA ASP A 29 -7.68 29.34 9.53
C ASP A 29 -6.21 29.17 9.14
N TRP A 30 -5.94 28.31 8.15
CA TRP A 30 -4.62 28.17 7.54
C TRP A 30 -4.13 29.48 6.91
N GLU A 31 -4.93 30.10 6.05
CA GLU A 31 -4.60 31.38 5.42
C GLU A 31 -4.36 32.49 6.44
N SER A 32 -5.12 32.49 7.53
CA SER A 32 -4.96 33.47 8.61
C SER A 32 -3.67 33.22 9.39
N ALA A 33 -3.37 31.97 9.72
CA ALA A 33 -2.16 31.58 10.44
C ALA A 33 -0.88 31.83 9.64
N LYS A 34 -0.91 31.57 8.33
CA LYS A 34 0.21 31.79 7.40
C LYS A 34 0.62 33.27 7.31
N ARG A 35 -0.32 34.18 7.52
CA ARG A 35 -0.13 35.65 7.47
C ARG A 35 0.20 36.28 8.82
N LEU A 36 0.37 35.48 9.89
CA LEU A 36 0.85 36.00 11.17
C LEU A 36 2.28 36.49 11.00
N ARG A 37 2.55 37.72 11.46
CA ARG A 37 3.85 38.40 11.26
C ARG A 37 5.03 37.52 11.65
N ASP A 38 5.00 36.94 12.85
CA ASP A 38 6.10 36.14 13.37
C ASP A 38 6.32 34.84 12.57
N VAL A 39 5.24 34.25 12.06
CA VAL A 39 5.29 33.05 11.20
C VAL A 39 5.85 33.42 9.83
N GLU A 40 5.37 34.51 9.23
CA GLU A 40 5.81 34.97 7.92
C GLU A 40 7.29 35.40 7.93
N GLU A 41 7.72 36.13 8.95
CA GLU A 41 9.12 36.50 9.16
C GLU A 41 10.00 35.26 9.34
N TRP A 42 9.53 34.26 10.09
CA TRP A 42 10.26 33.01 10.29
C TRP A 42 10.37 32.20 8.99
N LEU A 43 9.29 32.07 8.22
CA LEU A 43 9.29 31.38 6.92
C LEU A 43 10.25 32.05 5.95
N ARG A 44 10.23 33.39 5.87
CA ARG A 44 11.13 34.18 5.02
C ARG A 44 12.59 34.04 5.45
N SER A 45 12.86 34.08 6.75
CA SER A 45 14.23 33.98 7.30
C SER A 45 14.86 32.60 7.11
N ASN A 46 14.04 31.56 6.98
CA ASN A 46 14.50 30.17 6.77
C ASN A 46 14.39 29.70 5.31
N ASP A 47 14.01 30.59 4.38
CA ASP A 47 13.80 30.27 2.96
C ASP A 47 12.79 29.11 2.73
N ILE A 48 11.70 29.10 3.51
CA ILE A 48 10.70 28.03 3.48
C ILE A 48 9.54 28.44 2.57
N GLU A 49 9.46 27.78 1.41
CA GLU A 49 8.34 27.93 0.47
C GLU A 49 7.30 26.82 0.70
N LEU A 50 6.13 27.20 1.23
CA LEU A 50 5.02 26.29 1.51
C LEU A 50 4.07 26.19 0.31
N LYS A 51 3.90 24.97 -0.21
CA LYS A 51 2.92 24.65 -1.25
C LYS A 51 1.71 23.96 -0.62
N GLU A 52 0.50 24.38 -1.00
CA GLU A 52 -0.72 23.70 -0.58
C GLU A 52 -0.79 22.29 -1.17
N VAL A 53 -1.45 21.39 -0.43
CA VAL A 53 -1.56 19.98 -0.82
C VAL A 53 -2.54 19.85 -2.00
N GLU A 54 -2.12 19.18 -3.07
CA GLU A 54 -2.94 18.97 -4.28
C GLU A 54 -4.10 17.96 -4.09
N LEU A 55 -4.05 17.19 -3.00
CA LEU A 55 -5.07 16.21 -2.62
C LEU A 55 -6.22 16.86 -1.84
N PRO A 56 -7.43 16.29 -1.87
CA PRO A 56 -8.52 16.75 -1.00
C PRO A 56 -8.07 16.72 0.47
N LEU A 57 -8.53 17.68 1.26
CA LEU A 57 -8.24 17.74 2.68
C LEU A 57 -8.61 16.42 3.36
N HIS A 58 -7.61 15.78 3.97
CA HIS A 58 -7.72 14.46 4.57
C HIS A 58 -6.89 14.38 5.85
N CYS A 59 -7.33 13.56 6.80
CA CYS A 59 -6.56 13.18 7.97
C CYS A 59 -5.81 11.89 7.69
N THR A 60 -4.48 11.90 7.76
CA THR A 60 -3.68 10.67 7.61
C THR A 60 -3.72 9.87 8.90
N VAL A 61 -4.33 8.69 8.89
CA VAL A 61 -4.49 7.84 10.09
C VAL A 61 -3.37 6.81 10.21
N TYR A 62 -3.06 6.13 9.11
CA TYR A 62 -2.07 5.07 9.09
C TYR A 62 -1.30 4.99 7.77
N TYR A 63 -0.03 4.62 7.89
CA TYR A 63 0.88 4.37 6.78
C TYR A 63 1.46 2.96 6.92
N ASP A 64 0.98 2.03 6.09
CA ASP A 64 1.58 0.71 5.93
C ASP A 64 2.74 0.82 4.94
N LYS A 65 3.97 0.50 5.39
CA LYS A 65 5.17 0.51 4.54
C LYS A 65 5.22 -0.65 3.56
N THR A 66 4.66 -1.80 3.94
CA THR A 66 4.85 -3.08 3.27
C THR A 66 3.58 -3.58 2.59
N GLY A 67 2.44 -2.97 2.90
CA GLY A 67 1.13 -3.40 2.41
C GLY A 67 0.73 -4.80 2.91
N GLN A 68 1.44 -5.32 3.92
CA GLN A 68 1.30 -6.68 4.45
C GLN A 68 0.70 -6.69 5.87
N ASP A 69 0.30 -5.53 6.38
CA ASP A 69 -0.27 -5.40 7.71
C ASP A 69 -1.80 -5.64 7.70
N PHE A 70 -2.17 -6.87 7.32
CA PHE A 70 -3.57 -7.25 7.13
C PHE A 70 -4.38 -7.17 8.43
N ASP A 71 -3.80 -7.56 9.57
CA ASP A 71 -4.46 -7.51 10.89
C ASP A 71 -4.84 -6.07 11.29
N TYR A 72 -3.98 -5.10 10.99
CA TYR A 72 -4.27 -3.70 11.26
C TYR A 72 -5.24 -3.09 10.25
N SER A 73 -5.13 -3.47 8.97
CA SER A 73 -6.07 -3.06 7.93
C SER A 73 -7.51 -3.40 8.31
N ASP A 74 -7.76 -4.63 8.76
CA ASP A 74 -9.10 -5.09 9.12
C ASP A 74 -9.63 -4.35 10.36
N ARG A 75 -8.78 -4.16 11.38
CA ARG A 75 -9.14 -3.42 12.61
C ARG A 75 -9.41 -1.94 12.37
N VAL A 76 -8.65 -1.28 11.51
CA VAL A 76 -8.93 0.12 11.09
C VAL A 76 -10.20 0.17 10.27
N HIS A 77 -10.39 -0.77 9.35
CA HIS A 77 -11.60 -0.77 8.54
C HIS A 77 -12.85 -0.96 9.39
N GLU A 78 -12.82 -1.85 10.38
CA GLU A 78 -13.93 -2.07 11.31
C GLU A 78 -14.21 -0.83 12.19
N GLU A 79 -13.17 -0.21 12.76
CA GLU A 79 -13.34 0.95 13.66
C GLU A 79 -13.79 2.20 12.90
N TYR A 80 -13.36 2.37 11.65
CA TYR A 80 -13.66 3.55 10.82
C TYR A 80 -14.63 3.25 9.66
N ALA A 81 -15.40 2.15 9.72
CA ALA A 81 -16.35 1.72 8.68
C ALA A 81 -17.49 2.74 8.43
N ALA A 82 -17.72 3.65 9.38
CA ALA A 82 -18.76 4.68 9.33
C ALA A 82 -18.17 6.10 9.29
N THR A 83 -19.04 7.09 9.10
CA THR A 83 -18.68 8.50 9.27
C THR A 83 -18.08 8.76 10.66
N ARG A 84 -16.85 9.28 10.68
CA ARG A 84 -16.10 9.64 11.88
C ARG A 84 -16.08 11.16 12.03
N THR A 85 -16.07 11.64 13.27
CA THR A 85 -16.06 13.08 13.57
C THR A 85 -14.77 13.51 14.24
N LEU A 86 -13.85 14.14 13.49
CA LEU A 86 -12.56 14.57 14.01
C LEU A 86 -12.66 15.90 14.76
N MET A 87 -11.89 16.01 15.84
CA MET A 87 -11.67 17.26 16.55
C MET A 87 -10.27 17.78 16.22
N THR A 88 -10.16 19.00 15.71
CA THR A 88 -8.86 19.67 15.52
C THR A 88 -8.63 20.71 16.59
N THR A 89 -7.46 20.71 17.21
CA THR A 89 -7.16 21.56 18.38
C THR A 89 -6.07 22.60 18.10
N ALA A 90 -5.11 22.28 17.22
CA ALA A 90 -3.99 23.17 16.91
C ALA A 90 -3.48 22.96 15.49
N LEU A 91 -2.95 24.02 14.91
CA LEU A 91 -2.19 24.00 13.66
C LEU A 91 -0.70 24.09 14.00
N TRP A 92 0.09 23.21 13.41
CA TRP A 92 1.54 23.16 13.58
C TRP A 92 2.22 23.51 12.26
N ILE A 93 3.19 24.41 12.31
CA ILE A 93 3.96 24.89 11.16
C ILE A 93 5.44 24.62 11.45
N GLY A 94 6.09 23.84 10.60
CA GLY A 94 7.51 23.53 10.72
C GLY A 94 8.23 23.70 9.39
N LYS A 95 9.51 23.29 9.36
CA LYS A 95 10.33 23.38 8.15
C LYS A 95 9.79 22.49 7.03
N GLU A 96 9.21 21.36 7.40
CA GLU A 96 8.69 20.34 6.49
C GLU A 96 7.31 20.70 5.90
N GLY A 97 6.54 21.55 6.58
CA GLY A 97 5.22 21.98 6.13
C GLY A 97 4.29 22.43 7.26
N ALA A 98 2.99 22.34 7.01
CA ALA A 98 1.95 22.67 7.97
C ALA A 98 0.92 21.55 8.10
N ALA A 99 0.57 21.20 9.33
CA ALA A 99 -0.36 20.12 9.64
C ALA A 99 -1.22 20.46 10.86
N MET A 100 -2.50 20.08 10.84
CA MET A 100 -3.39 20.22 11.99
C MET A 100 -3.42 18.96 12.83
N GLU A 101 -3.27 19.13 14.12
CA GLU A 101 -3.37 18.07 15.11
C GLU A 101 -4.82 17.64 15.28
N VAL A 102 -5.03 16.33 15.33
CA VAL A 102 -6.33 15.70 15.50
C VAL A 102 -6.37 15.00 16.86
N GLU A 103 -7.44 15.22 17.61
CA GLU A 103 -7.66 14.52 18.87
C GLU A 103 -8.17 13.10 18.63
N LEU A 104 -7.49 12.14 19.26
CA LEU A 104 -7.83 10.73 19.19
C LEU A 104 -8.80 10.31 20.28
N THR A 105 -9.69 9.37 19.98
CA THR A 105 -10.48 8.68 21.00
C THR A 105 -9.63 7.70 21.81
N ALA A 106 -10.16 7.21 22.93
CA ALA A 106 -9.48 6.19 23.74
C ALA A 106 -9.19 4.90 22.95
N LYS A 107 -10.11 4.49 22.06
CA LYS A 107 -9.95 3.30 21.21
C LYS A 107 -8.87 3.51 20.15
N GLU A 108 -8.85 4.67 19.50
CA GLU A 108 -7.85 5.02 18.49
C GLU A 108 -6.44 5.09 19.11
N ARG A 109 -6.33 5.64 20.32
CA ARG A 109 -5.07 5.63 21.08
C ARG A 109 -4.57 4.21 21.36
N GLU A 110 -5.46 3.30 21.76
CA GLU A 110 -5.08 1.91 22.03
C GLU A 110 -4.66 1.20 20.73
N LEU A 111 -5.35 1.46 19.61
CA LEU A 111 -4.99 0.93 18.30
C LEU A 111 -3.59 1.39 17.84
N MET A 112 -3.16 2.58 18.24
CA MET A 112 -1.90 3.20 17.83
C MET A 112 -0.75 3.06 18.84
N LYS A 113 -1.01 2.58 20.06
CA LYS A 113 -0.08 2.56 21.20
C LYS A 113 1.24 1.82 20.95
N HIS A 114 1.24 0.83 20.07
CA HIS A 114 2.41 0.00 19.76
C HIS A 114 3.14 0.43 18.47
N ARG A 115 2.82 1.58 17.90
CA ARG A 115 3.35 2.01 16.59
C ARG A 115 4.02 3.37 16.68
N GLU A 116 5.35 3.38 16.54
CA GLU A 116 6.14 4.60 16.58
C GLU A 116 5.96 5.45 15.30
N GLY A 117 5.82 6.77 15.48
CA GLY A 117 5.79 7.74 14.38
C GLY A 117 4.44 7.88 13.66
N LEU A 118 3.38 7.23 14.15
CA LEU A 118 2.01 7.49 13.71
C LEU A 118 1.44 8.66 14.50
N THR A 119 1.06 9.72 13.79
CA THR A 119 0.41 10.88 14.41
C THR A 119 -0.68 11.32 13.46
N PRO A 120 -1.94 11.06 13.78
CA PRO A 120 -3.05 11.49 12.95
C PRO A 120 -3.08 13.01 12.84
N HIS A 121 -3.09 13.49 11.60
CA HIS A 121 -3.03 14.91 11.30
C HIS A 121 -3.71 15.20 9.97
N VAL A 122 -4.27 16.41 9.85
CA VAL A 122 -4.73 16.94 8.56
C VAL A 122 -3.58 17.68 7.90
N SER A 123 -3.21 17.27 6.69
CA SER A 123 -2.14 17.94 5.94
C SER A 123 -2.66 19.23 5.30
N MET A 124 -2.04 20.38 5.61
CA MET A 124 -2.45 21.69 5.08
C MET A 124 -1.50 22.18 3.99
N ALA A 125 -0.19 22.09 4.23
CA ALA A 125 0.83 22.50 3.27
C ALA A 125 2.11 21.67 3.44
N VAL A 126 2.89 21.55 2.37
CA VAL A 126 4.19 20.87 2.36
C VAL A 126 5.23 21.82 1.79
N SER A 127 6.39 21.90 2.45
CA SER A 127 7.50 22.72 1.99
C SER A 127 8.18 22.10 0.76
N LYS A 128 8.77 22.92 -0.09
CA LYS A 128 9.55 22.46 -1.25
C LYS A 128 10.66 21.48 -0.83
N GLY A 129 10.73 20.32 -1.49
CA GLY A 129 11.71 19.26 -1.17
C GLY A 129 11.29 18.32 -0.05
N HIS A 130 10.17 18.59 0.62
CA HIS A 130 9.57 17.73 1.63
C HIS A 130 8.35 16.98 1.08
N SER A 131 7.87 16.01 1.85
CA SER A 131 6.73 15.18 1.47
C SER A 131 5.74 15.04 2.62
N ALA A 132 4.44 14.88 2.32
CA ALA A 132 3.38 14.83 3.34
C ALA A 132 3.61 13.74 4.40
N ARG A 133 4.31 12.65 4.07
CA ARG A 133 4.71 11.58 5.00
C ARG A 133 5.62 12.05 6.16
N GLU A 134 6.26 13.20 6.03
CA GLU A 134 7.15 13.77 7.04
C GLU A 134 6.39 14.62 8.08
N LEU A 135 5.17 15.07 7.76
CA LEU A 135 4.39 15.97 8.61
C LEU A 135 4.01 15.35 9.97
N GLY A 136 3.72 14.05 10.01
CA GLY A 136 3.43 13.37 11.28
C GLY A 136 4.64 13.34 12.24
N ARG A 137 5.85 13.17 11.69
CA ARG A 137 7.09 13.23 12.47
C ARG A 137 7.42 14.64 12.91
N MET A 138 7.20 15.62 12.02
CA MET A 138 7.30 17.04 12.35
C MET A 138 6.38 17.38 13.52
N LEU A 139 5.11 16.99 13.48
CA LEU A 139 4.15 17.25 14.55
C LEU A 139 4.61 16.61 15.87
N THR A 140 5.02 15.34 15.85
CA THR A 140 5.57 14.66 17.04
C THR A 140 6.76 15.42 17.61
N ARG A 141 7.71 15.84 16.76
CA ARG A 141 8.91 16.58 17.15
C ARG A 141 8.55 17.93 17.78
N LEU A 142 7.70 18.72 17.12
CA LEU A 142 7.28 20.04 17.62
C LEU A 142 6.48 19.92 18.92
N ARG A 143 5.62 18.91 19.04
CA ARG A 143 4.87 18.63 20.27
C ARG A 143 5.79 18.29 21.44
N CYS A 144 6.78 17.43 21.25
CA CYS A 144 7.76 17.11 22.29
C CYS A 144 8.66 18.31 22.64
N ALA A 145 8.88 19.24 21.71
CA ALA A 145 9.67 20.45 21.93
C ALA A 145 8.88 21.62 22.54
N SER A 146 7.54 21.53 22.59
CA SER A 146 6.67 22.54 23.18
C SER A 146 6.55 22.41 24.70
N GLU A 147 6.44 23.53 25.43
CA GLU A 147 6.23 23.51 26.88
C GLU A 147 4.85 22.97 27.26
N PRO A 148 4.73 22.14 28.32
CA PRO A 148 3.44 22.03 29.02
C PRO A 148 3.08 23.44 29.53
N PRO A 149 1.81 23.86 29.48
CA PRO A 149 1.42 25.18 29.96
C PRO A 149 1.95 25.36 31.38
N GLY A 150 2.80 26.38 31.57
CA GLY A 150 3.29 26.76 32.90
C GLY A 150 2.10 27.05 33.80
N ARG A 151 2.22 26.68 35.09
CA ARG A 151 1.12 26.77 36.07
C ARG A 151 0.59 28.19 36.29
N ASP A 152 1.29 29.21 35.79
CA ASP A 152 0.95 30.62 35.91
C ASP A 152 1.12 31.34 34.56
N SER A 153 0.34 30.99 33.54
CA SER A 153 0.08 31.93 32.43
C SER A 153 -1.26 31.65 31.73
N GLU A 154 -2.30 32.33 32.18
CA GLU A 154 -3.50 32.66 31.37
C GLU A 154 -3.16 33.63 30.23
N THR A 155 -1.98 33.54 29.62
CA THR A 155 -1.73 34.26 28.39
C THR A 155 -2.39 33.49 27.26
N GLN A 156 -3.51 34.04 26.80
CA GLN A 156 -4.28 33.71 25.59
C GLN A 156 -3.44 33.89 24.30
N SER A 157 -2.16 33.55 24.33
CA SER A 157 -1.27 33.61 23.17
C SER A 157 -1.75 32.56 22.19
N THR A 158 -2.33 32.99 21.08
CA THR A 158 -2.79 32.11 20.00
C THR A 158 -1.63 31.46 19.24
N LEU A 159 -0.39 31.93 19.47
CA LEU A 159 0.83 31.50 18.79
C LEU A 159 1.92 31.13 19.82
N HIS A 160 2.52 29.95 19.67
CA HIS A 160 3.63 29.48 20.48
C HIS A 160 4.80 29.02 19.60
N ALA A 161 6.00 29.53 19.83
CA ALA A 161 7.21 29.05 19.18
C ALA A 161 7.69 27.73 19.81
N SER A 162 8.24 26.83 19.00
CA SER A 162 9.00 25.70 19.50
C SER A 162 10.28 26.17 20.19
N ARG A 163 10.68 25.53 21.29
CA ARG A 163 11.92 25.86 22.04
C ARG A 163 13.18 25.83 21.17
N ARG A 164 13.19 25.01 20.13
CA ARG A 164 14.32 24.86 19.21
C ARG A 164 14.28 25.87 18.05
N GLY A 165 13.27 26.74 17.99
CA GLY A 165 13.05 27.67 16.88
C GLY A 165 12.77 26.97 15.55
N ASP A 166 12.35 25.70 15.60
CA ASP A 166 12.19 24.82 14.45
C ASP A 166 10.72 24.68 13.99
N GLY A 167 9.82 25.49 14.56
CA GLY A 167 8.43 25.59 14.14
C GLY A 167 7.57 26.40 15.12
N TRP A 168 6.29 26.51 14.78
CA TRP A 168 5.25 27.26 15.47
C TRP A 168 4.01 26.39 15.71
N LYS A 169 3.34 26.63 16.82
CA LYS A 169 2.01 26.11 17.15
C LYS A 169 1.02 27.27 17.18
N VAL A 170 -0.01 27.19 16.36
CA VAL A 170 -1.14 28.12 16.36
C VAL A 170 -2.33 27.43 17.00
N ARG A 171 -2.79 27.94 18.14
CA ARG A 171 -4.01 27.48 18.80
C ARG A 171 -5.21 27.96 17.98
N LEU A 172 -6.07 27.03 17.59
CA LEU A 172 -7.29 27.34 16.86
C LEU A 172 -8.51 27.04 17.74
N PRO A 173 -9.68 27.65 17.45
CA PRO A 173 -10.92 27.24 18.10
C PRO A 173 -11.23 25.78 17.76
N ASP A 174 -11.74 25.02 18.73
CA ASP A 174 -12.09 23.62 18.52
C ASP A 174 -13.09 23.47 17.38
N GLN A 175 -12.83 22.52 16.48
CA GLN A 175 -13.67 22.28 15.31
C GLN A 175 -14.00 20.81 15.17
N ILE A 176 -15.27 20.57 14.86
CA ILE A 176 -15.87 19.27 14.63
C ILE A 176 -15.91 19.07 13.10
N LEU A 177 -15.15 18.11 12.58
CA LEU A 177 -15.09 17.78 11.16
C LEU A 177 -15.68 16.40 10.90
N THR A 178 -16.67 16.29 10.04
CA THR A 178 -17.15 14.99 9.56
C THR A 178 -16.25 14.46 8.44
N CYS A 179 -15.77 13.23 8.59
CA CYS A 179 -14.91 12.54 7.63
C CYS A 179 -15.39 11.12 7.34
N MET A 180 -14.98 10.59 6.19
CA MET A 180 -15.18 9.20 5.78
C MET A 180 -13.84 8.54 5.49
N LEU A 181 -13.69 7.27 5.85
CA LEU A 181 -12.49 6.51 5.54
C LEU A 181 -12.38 6.23 4.06
N GLU A 182 -11.24 6.61 3.49
CA GLU A 182 -10.82 6.22 2.16
C GLU A 182 -9.47 5.51 2.28
N ARG A 183 -9.40 4.28 1.76
CA ARG A 183 -8.13 3.59 1.58
C ARG A 183 -7.48 4.13 0.31
N HIS A 184 -6.27 4.68 0.45
CA HIS A 184 -5.49 5.12 -0.69
C HIS A 184 -4.23 4.28 -0.82
N GLU A 185 -4.09 3.63 -1.97
CA GLU A 185 -2.85 2.95 -2.31
C GLU A 185 -1.88 4.02 -2.79
N MET A 186 -0.85 4.31 -1.98
CA MET A 186 0.25 5.09 -2.51
C MET A 186 0.90 4.22 -3.56
N ASN A 187 0.83 4.66 -4.82
CA ASN A 187 1.80 4.21 -5.79
C ASN A 187 3.16 4.49 -5.15
N SER A 188 3.88 3.45 -4.74
CA SER A 188 5.26 3.64 -4.33
C SER A 188 5.97 4.25 -5.51
N GLU A 189 6.19 5.56 -5.44
CA GLU A 189 7.41 6.14 -5.96
C GLU A 189 8.55 5.66 -5.05
N ARG A 190 8.77 4.34 -4.99
CA ARG A 190 10.15 3.89 -5.16
C ARG A 190 10.47 4.43 -6.55
N PRO A 191 11.47 5.30 -6.73
CA PRO A 191 12.05 5.45 -8.03
C PRO A 191 12.75 4.12 -8.36
N CYS A 192 11.98 3.07 -8.65
CA CYS A 192 12.26 2.35 -9.86
C CYS A 192 12.40 3.44 -10.92
N ARG A 193 13.51 3.48 -11.64
CA ARG A 193 13.90 4.53 -12.62
C ARG A 193 12.90 4.67 -13.79
N GLN A 194 11.60 4.74 -13.53
CA GLN A 194 10.50 4.59 -14.47
C GLN A 194 9.39 5.63 -14.28
N ALA A 195 9.59 6.67 -13.46
CA ALA A 195 8.66 7.80 -13.35
C ALA A 195 8.92 8.90 -14.40
N ASN A 196 9.57 8.56 -15.52
CA ASN A 196 9.48 9.31 -16.78
C ASN A 196 9.03 8.33 -17.88
N ARG A 197 7.85 7.71 -17.71
CA ARG A 197 7.18 7.03 -18.82
C ARG A 197 6.47 8.10 -19.65
N GLY A 198 7.24 8.83 -20.43
CA GLY A 198 6.70 9.68 -21.48
C GLY A 198 6.01 8.84 -22.55
N THR A 199 5.11 9.46 -23.30
CA THR A 199 4.46 8.99 -24.54
C THR A 199 5.33 8.08 -25.40
N ARG A 200 6.63 8.35 -25.45
CA ARG A 200 7.66 7.55 -26.13
C ARG A 200 7.70 6.07 -25.75
N MET A 201 7.45 5.67 -24.50
CA MET A 201 7.48 4.24 -24.13
C MET A 201 6.20 3.53 -24.58
N GLU A 202 5.07 4.22 -24.55
CA GLU A 202 3.78 3.70 -25.04
C GLU A 202 3.84 3.50 -26.56
N GLU A 203 4.44 4.45 -27.29
CA GLU A 203 4.78 4.32 -28.71
C GLU A 203 5.64 3.07 -28.96
N ARG A 204 6.67 2.83 -28.15
CA ARG A 204 7.52 1.64 -28.28
C ARG A 204 6.83 0.33 -27.90
N LEU A 205 5.83 0.34 -27.02
CA LEU A 205 5.03 -0.84 -26.72
C LEU A 205 4.11 -1.21 -27.90
N GLN A 206 3.69 -0.22 -28.69
CA GLN A 206 2.94 -0.45 -29.93
C GLN A 206 3.82 -1.05 -31.04
N GLU A 207 5.14 -0.84 -31.01
CA GLU A 207 6.08 -1.49 -31.93
C GLU A 207 6.25 -3.00 -31.63
N VAL A 208 5.89 -3.47 -30.44
CA VAL A 208 6.02 -4.89 -30.07
C VAL A 208 4.88 -5.68 -30.72
N PRO A 209 5.18 -6.73 -31.51
CA PRO A 209 4.16 -7.57 -32.13
C PRO A 209 3.12 -8.08 -31.12
N VAL A 210 1.84 -8.01 -31.49
CA VAL A 210 0.72 -8.35 -30.60
C VAL A 210 0.78 -9.81 -30.16
N GLU A 211 1.38 -10.67 -30.98
CA GLU A 211 1.57 -12.10 -30.73
C GLU A 211 2.52 -12.41 -29.57
N LEU A 212 3.39 -11.47 -29.18
CA LEU A 212 4.27 -11.63 -28.02
C LEU A 212 3.54 -11.38 -26.68
N TRP A 213 2.35 -10.77 -26.73
CA TRP A 213 1.53 -10.53 -25.56
C TRP A 213 0.54 -11.68 -25.34
N THR A 214 0.30 -12.00 -24.07
CA THR A 214 -0.71 -13.01 -23.71
C THR A 214 -2.11 -12.46 -23.99
N ARG A 215 -2.91 -13.21 -24.75
CA ARG A 215 -4.26 -12.82 -25.18
C ARG A 215 -5.31 -12.95 -24.08
N HIS A 216 -5.16 -13.93 -23.19
CA HIS A 216 -6.05 -14.16 -22.07
C HIS A 216 -5.31 -14.81 -20.89
N PRO A 217 -5.90 -14.89 -19.68
CA PRO A 217 -5.20 -15.33 -18.46
C PRO A 217 -4.62 -16.76 -18.49
N ASN A 218 -5.12 -17.60 -19.40
CA ASN A 218 -4.73 -18.99 -19.57
C ASN A 218 -3.97 -19.23 -20.90
N ASP A 219 -3.54 -18.17 -21.58
CA ASP A 219 -2.83 -18.27 -22.86
C ASP A 219 -1.43 -18.86 -22.63
N VAL A 220 -1.10 -19.90 -23.40
CA VAL A 220 0.14 -20.65 -23.28
C VAL A 220 0.96 -20.52 -24.56
N GLY A 221 2.14 -19.91 -24.43
CA GLY A 221 3.11 -19.83 -25.52
C GLY A 221 3.76 -21.19 -25.81
N ARG A 222 4.10 -21.43 -27.08
CA ARG A 222 4.82 -22.62 -27.52
C ARG A 222 6.17 -22.23 -28.14
N VAL A 223 7.25 -22.76 -27.59
CA VAL A 223 8.61 -22.55 -28.11
C VAL A 223 8.91 -23.62 -29.17
N LEU A 224 8.82 -23.26 -30.45
CA LEU A 224 9.00 -24.20 -31.57
C LEU A 224 10.43 -24.75 -31.68
N ALA A 225 11.43 -23.95 -31.28
CA ALA A 225 12.83 -24.34 -31.32
C ALA A 225 13.25 -25.28 -30.18
N ALA A 226 12.41 -25.44 -29.14
CA ALA A 226 12.74 -26.27 -27.99
C ALA A 226 12.47 -27.74 -28.29
N THR A 227 13.43 -28.60 -27.99
CA THR A 227 13.27 -30.06 -28.05
C THR A 227 12.44 -30.57 -26.86
N PRO A 228 11.63 -31.62 -27.03
CA PRO A 228 10.92 -32.24 -25.91
C PRO A 228 11.86 -32.67 -24.79
N VAL A 229 11.48 -32.36 -23.55
CA VAL A 229 12.29 -32.70 -22.36
C VAL A 229 12.02 -34.15 -21.97
N SER A 230 13.07 -34.97 -21.93
CA SER A 230 13.02 -36.34 -21.41
C SER A 230 13.42 -36.36 -19.93
N ILE A 231 12.56 -36.92 -19.08
CA ILE A 231 12.76 -36.99 -17.63
C ILE A 231 13.29 -38.38 -17.25
N GLN A 232 14.43 -38.44 -16.55
CA GLN A 232 15.00 -39.69 -16.04
C GLN A 232 14.43 -40.02 -14.65
N ILE A 233 14.05 -41.28 -14.45
CA ILE A 233 13.54 -41.82 -13.18
C ILE A 233 14.67 -42.59 -12.48
N LYS A 234 14.70 -42.58 -11.16
CA LYS A 234 15.62 -43.39 -10.35
C LYS A 234 15.27 -44.88 -10.48
N GLU A 235 16.29 -45.71 -10.61
CA GLU A 235 16.14 -47.16 -10.72
C GLU A 235 15.51 -47.75 -9.45
N GLY A 236 14.63 -48.74 -9.61
CA GLY A 236 14.01 -49.47 -8.50
C GLY A 236 12.88 -48.76 -7.75
N ILE A 237 12.51 -47.52 -8.13
CA ILE A 237 11.40 -46.79 -7.50
C ILE A 237 10.10 -46.98 -8.30
N PRO A 238 8.99 -47.43 -7.69
CA PRO A 238 7.71 -47.55 -8.38
C PRO A 238 7.13 -46.19 -8.75
N LEU A 239 6.35 -46.16 -9.84
CA LEU A 239 5.64 -44.95 -10.25
C LEU A 239 4.59 -44.54 -9.20
N PRO A 240 4.44 -43.23 -8.92
CA PRO A 240 3.50 -42.78 -7.91
C PRO A 240 2.07 -42.91 -8.42
N ARG A 241 1.22 -43.56 -7.61
CA ARG A 241 -0.22 -43.69 -7.86
C ARG A 241 -0.99 -43.20 -6.65
N VAL A 242 -1.08 -41.89 -6.51
CA VAL A 242 -1.77 -41.22 -5.40
C VAL A 242 -3.20 -40.93 -5.82
N ALA A 243 -4.18 -41.32 -5.01
CA ALA A 243 -5.59 -41.03 -5.30
C ALA A 243 -5.88 -39.53 -5.23
N GLN A 244 -6.88 -39.09 -6.00
CA GLN A 244 -7.36 -37.70 -5.94
C GLN A 244 -7.96 -37.44 -4.56
N TYR A 245 -7.55 -36.35 -3.92
CA TYR A 245 -8.18 -35.90 -2.68
C TYR A 245 -9.61 -35.43 -2.93
N PRO A 246 -10.53 -35.61 -1.97
CA PRO A 246 -11.89 -35.07 -2.07
C PRO A 246 -11.84 -33.57 -2.36
N LEU A 247 -12.61 -33.13 -3.36
CA LEU A 247 -12.72 -31.72 -3.75
C LEU A 247 -14.10 -31.21 -3.35
N ARG A 248 -14.14 -29.98 -2.83
CA ARG A 248 -15.40 -29.24 -2.61
C ARG A 248 -16.05 -28.89 -3.95
N LYS A 249 -17.37 -28.75 -3.98
CA LYS A 249 -18.13 -28.52 -5.23
C LYS A 249 -17.71 -27.23 -5.92
N GLU A 250 -17.49 -26.17 -5.14
CA GLU A 250 -17.08 -24.85 -5.62
C GLU A 250 -15.70 -24.91 -6.29
N ALA A 251 -14.81 -25.77 -5.79
CA ALA A 251 -13.48 -25.97 -6.34
C ALA A 251 -13.52 -26.71 -7.68
N ILE A 252 -14.43 -27.67 -7.83
CA ILE A 252 -14.65 -28.39 -9.09
C ILE A 252 -15.21 -27.44 -10.15
N GLU A 253 -16.24 -26.68 -9.80
CA GLU A 253 -16.88 -25.71 -10.71
C GLU A 253 -15.91 -24.58 -11.09
N GLY A 254 -15.15 -24.08 -10.12
CA GLY A 254 -14.19 -23.00 -10.31
C GLY A 254 -13.00 -23.36 -11.21
N ILE A 255 -12.51 -24.61 -11.15
CA ILE A 255 -11.37 -25.06 -11.95
C ILE A 255 -11.77 -25.59 -13.33
N ALA A 256 -13.02 -26.00 -13.54
CA ALA A 256 -13.54 -26.50 -14.81
C ALA A 256 -13.20 -25.62 -16.03
N PRO A 257 -13.40 -24.27 -16.02
CA PRO A 257 -13.06 -23.43 -17.17
C PRO A 257 -11.54 -23.37 -17.45
N VAL A 258 -10.71 -23.51 -16.41
CA VAL A 258 -9.25 -23.55 -16.56
C VAL A 258 -8.82 -24.84 -17.26
N ILE A 259 -9.37 -25.99 -16.82
CA ILE A 259 -9.09 -27.29 -17.44
C ILE A 259 -9.58 -27.32 -18.89
N ALA A 260 -10.79 -26.82 -19.17
CA ALA A 260 -11.30 -26.74 -20.54
C ALA A 260 -10.36 -25.93 -21.44
N SER A 261 -9.95 -24.73 -21.00
CA SER A 261 -9.04 -23.86 -21.76
C SER A 261 -7.66 -24.49 -22.00
N LEU A 262 -7.11 -25.23 -21.04
CA LEU A 262 -5.83 -25.96 -21.21
C LEU A 262 -5.97 -27.16 -22.15
N ARG A 263 -7.14 -27.81 -22.18
CA ARG A 263 -7.42 -28.93 -23.09
C ARG A 263 -7.56 -28.45 -24.52
N ASP A 264 -8.27 -27.34 -24.73
CA ASP A 264 -8.48 -26.75 -26.06
C ASP A 264 -7.16 -26.25 -26.68
N GLN A 265 -6.23 -25.79 -25.85
CA GLN A 265 -4.87 -25.41 -26.25
C GLN A 265 -3.91 -26.61 -26.41
N GLY A 266 -4.35 -27.85 -26.12
CA GLY A 266 -3.54 -29.07 -26.23
C GLY A 266 -2.45 -29.21 -25.17
N VAL A 267 -2.50 -28.41 -24.09
CA VAL A 267 -1.54 -28.48 -22.97
C VAL A 267 -1.81 -29.70 -22.10
N ILE A 268 -3.08 -30.04 -21.90
CA ILE A 268 -3.49 -31.27 -21.23
C ILE A 268 -4.22 -32.18 -22.21
N ILE A 269 -3.93 -33.47 -22.13
CA ILE A 269 -4.51 -34.49 -23.01
C ILE A 269 -5.12 -35.64 -22.19
N PRO A 270 -6.26 -36.21 -22.62
CA PRO A 270 -6.79 -37.43 -22.02
C PRO A 270 -5.81 -38.59 -22.18
N THR A 271 -5.47 -39.28 -21.08
CA THR A 271 -4.54 -40.42 -21.10
C THR A 271 -4.90 -41.46 -20.05
N LYS A 272 -4.46 -42.71 -20.26
CA LYS A 272 -4.49 -43.78 -19.25
C LYS A 272 -3.07 -44.01 -18.75
N SER A 273 -2.73 -43.36 -17.64
CA SER A 273 -1.38 -43.41 -17.05
C SER A 273 -1.34 -44.35 -15.84
N GLN A 274 -0.20 -45.05 -15.66
CA GLN A 274 0.10 -45.79 -14.43
C GLN A 274 0.47 -44.85 -13.27
N CYS A 275 0.89 -43.63 -13.59
CA CYS A 275 1.19 -42.57 -12.64
C CYS A 275 -0.04 -41.67 -12.43
N ASN A 276 -0.40 -41.40 -11.19
CA ASN A 276 -1.45 -40.45 -10.82
C ASN A 276 -1.01 -39.58 -9.64
N THR A 277 -1.28 -38.28 -9.74
CA THR A 277 -1.04 -37.31 -8.67
C THR A 277 -2.29 -36.45 -8.50
N PRO A 278 -2.63 -36.06 -7.26
CA PRO A 278 -3.82 -35.26 -7.02
C PRO A 278 -3.65 -33.83 -7.56
N ILE A 279 -4.76 -33.30 -8.04
CA ILE A 279 -4.94 -31.89 -8.41
C ILE A 279 -5.45 -31.14 -7.18
N LEU A 280 -4.95 -29.93 -7.00
CA LEU A 280 -5.27 -29.00 -5.93
C LEU A 280 -5.79 -27.70 -6.55
N PRO A 281 -7.13 -27.51 -6.63
CA PRO A 281 -7.69 -26.22 -7.01
C PRO A 281 -7.40 -25.19 -5.93
N VAL A 282 -6.68 -24.12 -6.30
CA VAL A 282 -6.35 -23.03 -5.37
C VAL A 282 -7.06 -21.76 -5.81
N GLU A 283 -7.84 -21.18 -4.90
CA GLU A 283 -8.53 -19.92 -5.11
C GLU A 283 -7.52 -18.76 -5.12
N LYS A 284 -7.69 -17.81 -6.04
CA LYS A 284 -6.88 -16.59 -6.06
C LYS A 284 -7.42 -15.61 -5.02
N PRO A 285 -6.56 -14.75 -4.43
CA PRO A 285 -7.02 -13.61 -3.65
C PRO A 285 -8.07 -12.82 -4.43
N GLY A 286 -9.19 -12.49 -3.78
CA GLY A 286 -10.34 -11.82 -4.42
C GLY A 286 -11.49 -12.74 -4.88
N GLY A 287 -11.47 -14.03 -4.52
CA GLY A 287 -12.66 -14.91 -4.51
C GLY A 287 -13.18 -15.44 -5.85
N ASN A 288 -12.83 -14.80 -6.96
CA ASN A 288 -13.51 -15.03 -8.24
C ASN A 288 -12.72 -15.83 -9.28
N LYS A 289 -11.51 -16.31 -8.96
CA LYS A 289 -10.62 -16.99 -9.91
C LYS A 289 -9.92 -18.17 -9.27
N TRP A 290 -9.67 -19.22 -10.04
CA TRP A 290 -9.01 -20.44 -9.58
C TRP A 290 -7.70 -20.72 -10.32
N ARG A 291 -6.81 -21.48 -9.70
CA ARG A 291 -5.55 -21.97 -10.26
C ARG A 291 -5.55 -23.48 -10.26
N PHE A 292 -5.05 -24.04 -11.36
CA PHE A 292 -4.69 -25.45 -11.44
C PHE A 292 -3.31 -25.65 -10.81
N VAL A 293 -3.26 -26.41 -9.71
CA VAL A 293 -2.02 -26.82 -9.04
C VAL A 293 -2.01 -28.34 -8.94
N GLN A 294 -0.86 -28.96 -9.10
CA GLN A 294 -0.69 -30.40 -9.02
C GLN A 294 0.33 -30.74 -7.94
N ASP A 295 0.03 -31.72 -7.09
CA ASP A 295 0.99 -32.17 -6.08
C ASP A 295 2.01 -33.13 -6.69
N LEU A 296 3.15 -32.56 -7.11
CA LEU A 296 4.25 -33.31 -7.73
C LEU A 296 5.27 -33.85 -6.73
N ARG A 297 5.02 -33.78 -5.41
CA ARG A 297 5.99 -34.23 -4.39
C ARG A 297 6.37 -35.71 -4.55
N ALA A 298 5.39 -36.57 -4.84
CA ALA A 298 5.63 -38.00 -5.06
C ALA A 298 6.44 -38.26 -6.35
N VAL A 299 6.16 -37.50 -7.41
CA VAL A 299 6.91 -37.56 -8.68
C VAL A 299 8.36 -37.11 -8.46
N ASN A 300 8.57 -35.98 -7.80
CA ASN A 300 9.90 -35.42 -7.54
C ASN A 300 10.81 -36.37 -6.74
N LYS A 301 10.25 -37.24 -5.89
CA LYS A 301 11.03 -38.28 -5.17
C LYS A 301 11.58 -39.35 -6.12
N CYS A 302 10.82 -39.70 -7.15
CA CYS A 302 11.14 -40.74 -8.12
C CYS A 302 12.05 -40.23 -9.25
N VAL A 303 11.97 -38.94 -9.59
CA VAL A 303 12.79 -38.32 -10.64
C VAL A 303 14.25 -38.17 -10.18
N LYS A 304 15.19 -38.43 -11.09
CA LYS A 304 16.62 -38.19 -10.87
C LYS A 304 16.88 -36.68 -10.92
N ALA A 305 17.46 -36.13 -9.84
CA ALA A 305 17.75 -34.70 -9.77
C ALA A 305 18.82 -34.31 -10.80
N SER A 306 18.58 -33.24 -11.53
CA SER A 306 19.58 -32.56 -12.35
C SER A 306 20.32 -31.52 -11.52
N PHE A 307 21.57 -31.22 -11.87
CA PHE A 307 22.31 -30.12 -11.25
C PHE A 307 21.63 -28.78 -11.54
N PRO A 308 21.38 -27.92 -10.54
CA PRO A 308 20.78 -26.62 -10.77
C PRO A 308 21.79 -25.70 -11.48
N VAL A 309 21.44 -25.23 -12.68
CA VAL A 309 22.26 -24.28 -13.47
C VAL A 309 21.85 -22.83 -13.21
N VAL A 310 21.28 -22.56 -12.03
CA VAL A 310 20.78 -21.22 -11.67
C VAL A 310 21.85 -20.52 -10.83
N PRO A 311 22.39 -19.38 -11.28
CA PRO A 311 23.35 -18.61 -10.48
C PRO A 311 22.68 -18.11 -9.19
N HIS A 312 23.43 -18.09 -8.10
CA HIS A 312 22.95 -17.48 -6.86
C HIS A 312 22.76 -15.97 -7.10
N PRO A 313 21.65 -15.37 -6.64
CA PRO A 313 21.51 -13.93 -6.67
C PRO A 313 22.62 -13.30 -5.80
N PRO A 314 23.15 -12.13 -6.19
CA PRO A 314 24.09 -11.40 -5.34
C PRO A 314 23.43 -11.08 -3.98
N PRO A 315 24.18 -11.11 -2.87
CA PRO A 315 23.66 -10.69 -1.58
C PRO A 315 23.17 -9.23 -1.62
N PRO A 316 22.18 -8.87 -0.78
CA PRO A 316 21.52 -7.57 -0.80
C PRO A 316 22.43 -6.38 -0.48
#